data_AF-A0A485CX05-F1
#
_entry.id   AF-A0A485CX05-F1
#
_cell.length_a   1.000
_cell.length_b   1.000
_cell.length_c   1.000
_cell.angle_alpha   90.00
_cell.angle_beta   90.00
_cell.angle_gamma   90.00
#
_symmetry.space_group_name_H-M   'P 1'
#
loop_
_entity.id
_entity.type
_entity.pdbx_description
1 polymer ?
#
loop_
_entity_poly.entity_id
_entity_poly.type
_entity_poly.pdbx_seq_one_letter_code
_entity_poly.pdbx_strand_id
1 'polypeptide(L)'
;MLIYQNTEIETDSEGYLKDTTLWSEGLAEAIAANEGIELSPEHWEVVRFVRNFYLEFNTSPAIRMLVKAMANTFGEEKGNSRYLYRLFPKGPAKQATKIAGLPKPVKCILIADAKIAPRFFGLMRLARTLSTRALRGPRRF
;
A
#
# COMPACT_ATOMS: atom_id res chain seq x y z
N MET A 1 13.33 -18.22 0.96
CA MET A 1 12.31 -19.27 1.10
C MET A 1 11.59 -19.03 2.40
N LEU A 2 10.25 -19.00 2.37
CA LEU A 2 9.41 -18.74 3.53
C LEU A 2 8.34 -19.84 3.61
N ILE A 3 8.13 -20.41 4.79
CA ILE A 3 7.11 -21.44 5.01
C ILE A 3 5.88 -20.76 5.59
N TYR A 4 4.75 -20.84 4.89
CA TYR A 4 3.47 -20.27 5.34
C TYR A 4 2.36 -21.30 5.10
N GLN A 5 1.60 -21.65 6.14
CA GLN A 5 0.53 -22.67 6.09
C GLN A 5 0.96 -23.99 5.43
N ASN A 6 2.11 -24.54 5.81
CA ASN A 6 2.70 -25.76 5.21
C ASN A 6 3.00 -25.67 3.70
N THR A 7 2.96 -24.47 3.12
CA THR A 7 3.33 -24.21 1.73
C THR A 7 4.67 -23.50 1.69
N GLU A 8 5.60 -24.02 0.88
CA GLU A 8 6.86 -23.36 0.61
C GLU A 8 6.64 -22.23 -0.40
N ILE A 9 6.84 -21.00 0.07
CA ILE A 9 6.73 -19.83 -0.78
C ILE A 9 8.13 -19.40 -1.21
N GLU A 10 8.32 -19.37 -2.52
CA GLU A 10 9.54 -18.88 -3.12
C GLU A 10 9.66 -17.36 -2.95
N THR A 11 10.71 -16.96 -2.25
CA THR A 11 11.11 -15.56 -2.10
C THR A 11 12.47 -15.35 -2.75
N ASP A 12 12.75 -14.13 -3.19
CA ASP A 12 14.11 -13.74 -3.61
C ASP A 12 15.07 -13.62 -2.42
N SER A 13 16.33 -13.27 -2.69
CA SER A 13 17.39 -13.07 -1.69
C SER A 13 17.15 -11.90 -0.73
N GLU A 14 16.36 -10.91 -1.13
CA GLU A 14 15.90 -9.81 -0.28
C GLU A 14 14.54 -10.10 0.37
N GLY A 15 13.94 -11.27 0.15
CA GLY A 15 12.66 -11.69 0.72
C GLY A 15 11.42 -11.17 -0.03
N TYR A 16 11.55 -10.74 -1.29
CA TYR A 16 10.39 -10.40 -2.13
C TYR A 16 9.70 -11.65 -2.63
N LEU A 17 8.36 -11.61 -2.73
CA LEU A 17 7.58 -12.69 -3.33
C LEU A 17 7.91 -12.79 -4.83
N LYS A 18 8.22 -14.00 -5.31
CA LYS A 18 8.33 -14.25 -6.76
C LYS A 18 6.97 -14.23 -7.43
N ASP A 19 5.97 -14.83 -6.78
CA ASP A 19 4.61 -14.92 -7.28
C ASP A 19 3.65 -14.08 -6.43
N THR A 20 3.18 -12.96 -7.00
CA THR A 20 2.26 -12.02 -6.34
C THR A 20 0.86 -12.59 -6.07
N THR A 21 0.49 -13.67 -6.77
CA THR A 21 -0.84 -14.30 -6.67
C THR A 21 -0.99 -15.10 -5.38
N LEU A 22 0.13 -15.58 -4.82
CA LEU A 22 0.19 -16.30 -3.55
C LEU A 22 0.03 -15.39 -2.33
N TRP A 23 -0.01 -14.07 -2.54
CA TRP A 23 -0.16 -13.13 -1.44
C TRP A 23 -1.53 -13.25 -0.76
N SER A 24 -1.48 -13.35 0.55
CA SER A 24 -2.63 -13.32 1.46
C SER A 24 -2.30 -12.44 2.66
N GLU A 25 -3.31 -12.07 3.45
CA GLU A 25 -3.09 -11.20 4.61
C GLU A 25 -2.15 -11.85 5.63
N GLY A 26 -2.34 -13.12 5.99
CA GLY A 26 -1.42 -13.78 6.91
C GLY A 26 -0.01 -13.98 6.32
N LEU A 27 0.14 -14.06 5.00
CA LEU A 27 1.47 -14.05 4.38
C LEU A 27 2.13 -12.67 4.51
N ALA A 28 1.36 -11.60 4.36
CA ALA A 28 1.84 -10.24 4.60
C ALA A 28 2.33 -10.07 6.05
N GLU A 29 1.61 -10.64 7.02
CA GLU A 29 2.02 -10.66 8.43
C GLU A 29 3.33 -11.42 8.63
N ALA A 30 3.47 -12.60 8.01
CA ALA A 30 4.72 -13.37 8.09
C ALA A 30 5.91 -12.60 7.47
N ILE A 31 5.69 -11.90 6.35
CA ILE A 31 6.70 -11.05 5.72
C ILE A 31 7.04 -9.84 6.61
N ALA A 32 6.04 -9.21 7.21
CA ALA A 32 6.22 -8.07 8.09
C ALA A 32 6.97 -8.46 9.39
N ALA A 33 6.63 -9.61 9.97
CA ALA A 33 7.34 -10.17 11.11
C ALA A 33 8.83 -10.41 10.80
N ASN A 34 9.15 -10.94 9.61
CA ASN A 34 10.53 -11.08 9.14
C ASN A 34 11.25 -9.73 8.94
N GLU A 35 10.50 -8.66 8.66
CA GLU A 35 11.03 -7.30 8.58
C GLU A 35 11.19 -6.62 9.94
N GLY A 36 10.65 -7.22 11.02
CA GLY A 36 10.57 -6.64 12.35
C GLY A 36 9.50 -5.55 12.48
N ILE A 37 8.42 -5.65 11.68
CA ILE A 37 7.28 -4.73 11.71
C ILE A 37 6.04 -5.48 12.18
N GLU A 38 5.33 -4.89 13.13
CA GLU A 38 4.00 -5.33 13.52
C GLU A 38 2.94 -4.58 12.69
N LEU A 39 2.08 -5.31 11.99
CA LEU A 39 1.08 -4.71 11.11
C LEU A 39 -0.11 -4.16 11.90
N SER A 40 0.01 -2.89 12.31
CA SER A 40 -1.14 -2.13 12.81
C SER A 40 -2.15 -1.81 11.68
N PRO A 41 -3.37 -1.37 12.01
CA PRO A 41 -4.36 -0.95 11.01
C PRO A 41 -3.81 0.09 10.00
N GLU A 42 -2.94 1.00 10.45
CA GLU A 42 -2.33 1.99 9.58
C GLU A 42 -1.30 1.40 8.61
N HIS A 43 -0.61 0.33 9.00
CA HIS A 43 0.26 -0.40 8.07
C HIS A 43 -0.58 -1.09 7.00
N TRP A 44 -1.69 -1.71 7.39
CA TRP A 44 -2.63 -2.37 6.48
C TRP A 44 -3.21 -1.42 5.44
N GLU A 45 -3.55 -0.20 5.83
CA GLU A 45 -4.02 0.84 4.91
C GLU A 45 -3.00 1.11 3.80
N VAL A 46 -1.72 1.28 4.16
CA VAL A 46 -0.64 1.53 3.19
C VAL A 46 -0.40 0.30 2.31
N VAL A 47 -0.35 -0.90 2.89
CA VAL A 47 -0.10 -2.16 2.18
C VAL A 47 -1.21 -2.45 1.15
N ARG A 48 -2.47 -2.38 1.58
CA ARG A 48 -3.63 -2.58 0.69
C ARG A 48 -3.69 -1.52 -0.40
N PHE A 49 -3.35 -0.27 -0.06
CA PHE A 49 -3.26 0.80 -1.04
C PHE A 49 -2.22 0.50 -2.14
N VAL A 50 -1.00 0.13 -1.74
CA VAL A 50 0.09 -0.22 -2.66
C VAL A 50 -0.31 -1.39 -3.55
N ARG A 51 -0.97 -2.41 -2.98
CA ARG A 51 -1.46 -3.57 -3.71
C ARG A 51 -2.54 -3.22 -4.73
N ASN A 52 -3.57 -2.47 -4.32
CA ASN A 52 -4.65 -2.05 -5.22
C ASN A 52 -4.12 -1.19 -6.36
N PHE A 53 -3.18 -0.29 -6.06
CA PHE A 53 -2.50 0.51 -7.07
C PHE A 53 -1.73 -0.35 -8.07
N TYR A 54 -1.03 -1.39 -7.60
CA TYR A 54 -0.36 -2.32 -8.50
C TYR A 54 -1.35 -3.14 -9.34
N LEU A 55 -2.49 -3.57 -8.79
CA LEU A 55 -3.51 -4.27 -9.55
C LEU A 55 -4.13 -3.39 -10.65
N GLU A 56 -4.25 -2.08 -10.40
CA GLU A 56 -4.84 -1.13 -11.36
C GLU A 56 -3.83 -0.63 -12.41
N PHE A 57 -2.58 -0.36 -12.02
CA PHE A 57 -1.57 0.27 -12.88
C PHE A 57 -0.40 -0.63 -13.24
N ASN A 58 -0.36 -1.87 -12.73
CA ASN A 58 0.73 -2.84 -12.87
C ASN A 58 2.12 -2.26 -12.52
N THR A 59 2.14 -1.28 -11.60
CA THR A 59 3.35 -0.58 -11.18
C THR A 59 3.26 -0.19 -9.71
N SER A 60 4.41 -0.02 -9.05
CA SER A 60 4.45 0.34 -7.63
C SER A 60 4.38 1.87 -7.45
N PRO A 61 3.62 2.38 -6.47
CA PRO A 61 3.52 3.82 -6.24
C PRO A 61 4.78 4.38 -5.60
N ALA A 62 5.16 5.60 -5.97
CA ALA A 62 6.29 6.29 -5.35
C ALA A 62 5.94 6.83 -3.96
N ILE A 63 6.96 7.02 -3.11
CA ILE A 63 6.79 7.56 -1.74
C ILE A 63 6.01 8.88 -1.69
N ARG A 64 6.26 9.79 -2.64
CA ARG A 64 5.54 11.08 -2.72
C ARG A 64 4.04 10.88 -2.97
N MET A 65 3.66 9.85 -3.73
CA MET A 65 2.25 9.52 -3.96
C MET A 65 1.62 8.92 -2.72
N LEU A 66 2.32 8.03 -2.01
CA LEU A 66 1.84 7.45 -0.74
C LEU A 66 1.57 8.54 0.29
N VAL A 67 2.53 9.45 0.50
CA VAL A 67 2.38 10.60 1.41
C VAL A 67 1.14 11.42 1.07
N LYS A 68 0.96 11.78 -0.22
CA LYS A 68 -0.23 12.52 -0.66
C LYS A 68 -1.52 11.73 -0.54
N ALA A 69 -1.52 10.43 -0.82
CA ALA A 69 -2.70 9.59 -0.70
C ALA A 69 -3.15 9.50 0.76
N MET A 70 -2.21 9.25 1.68
CA MET A 70 -2.48 9.22 3.12
C MET A 70 -2.94 10.59 3.63
N ALA A 71 -2.29 11.68 3.20
CA ALA A 71 -2.70 13.04 3.54
C ALA A 71 -4.12 13.34 3.10
N ASN A 72 -4.48 12.88 1.91
CA ASN A 72 -5.83 13.01 1.43
C ASN A 72 -6.76 12.16 2.30
N THR A 73 -6.61 10.84 2.34
CA THR A 73 -7.61 9.93 2.93
C THR A 73 -7.78 10.13 4.43
N PHE A 74 -6.69 10.34 5.16
CA PHE A 74 -6.67 10.37 6.63
C PHE A 74 -6.36 11.75 7.22
N GLY A 75 -6.07 12.74 6.38
CA GLY A 75 -5.67 14.09 6.81
C GLY A 75 -4.15 14.27 6.82
N GLU A 76 -3.71 15.54 6.79
CA GLU A 76 -2.30 15.92 6.69
C GLU A 76 -1.44 15.40 7.86
N GLU A 77 -2.04 15.16 9.02
CA GLU A 77 -1.32 14.63 10.19
C GLU A 77 -0.78 13.21 9.96
N LYS A 78 -1.57 12.34 9.30
CA LYS A 78 -1.19 10.97 8.93
C LYS A 78 -0.47 10.92 7.57
N GLY A 79 -0.62 11.95 6.76
CA GLY A 79 0.03 12.14 5.47
C GLY A 79 1.43 12.74 5.52
N ASN A 80 2.20 12.49 6.58
CA ASN A 80 3.54 13.04 6.73
C ASN A 80 4.59 11.97 6.41
N SER A 81 5.65 12.35 5.69
CA SER A 81 6.80 11.46 5.47
C SER A 81 7.34 10.94 6.81
N ARG A 82 7.45 11.79 7.83
CA ARG A 82 7.90 11.40 9.18
C ARG A 82 7.00 10.33 9.79
N TYR A 83 5.68 10.40 9.58
CA TYR A 83 4.74 9.40 10.07
C TYR A 83 4.96 8.05 9.37
N LEU A 84 5.07 8.06 8.04
CA LEU A 84 5.34 6.85 7.28
C LEU A 84 6.70 6.22 7.59
N TYR A 85 7.73 7.01 7.87
CA TYR A 85 9.03 6.50 8.33
C TYR A 85 8.98 5.95 9.77
N ARG A 86 8.02 6.36 10.61
CA ARG A 86 7.80 5.73 11.92
C ARG A 86 7.16 4.35 11.78
N LEU A 87 6.20 4.21 10.87
CA LEU A 87 5.57 2.92 10.54
C LEU A 87 6.58 1.98 9.85
N PHE A 88 7.33 2.50 8.88
CA PHE A 88 8.25 1.74 8.05
C PHE A 88 9.67 2.32 8.13
N PRO A 89 10.47 1.92 9.14
CA PRO A 89 11.76 2.54 9.43
C PRO A 89 12.82 2.32 8.34
N LYS A 90 12.78 1.21 7.60
CA LYS A 90 13.72 0.95 6.49
C LYS A 90 13.29 1.59 5.17
N GLY A 91 12.13 2.24 5.15
CA GLY A 91 11.61 2.97 4.01
C GLY A 91 10.19 2.54 3.66
N PRO A 92 9.21 3.46 3.68
CA PRO A 92 7.80 3.11 3.51
C PRO A 92 7.47 2.54 2.15
N ALA A 93 8.07 3.04 1.07
CA ALA A 93 7.87 2.44 -0.25
C ALA A 93 8.46 1.03 -0.31
N LYS A 94 9.71 0.84 0.15
CA LYS A 94 10.41 -0.46 0.05
C LYS A 94 9.70 -1.54 0.89
N GLN A 95 9.39 -1.23 2.15
CA GLN A 95 8.76 -2.17 3.07
C GLN A 95 7.29 -2.41 2.74
N ALA A 96 6.51 -1.37 2.40
CA ALA A 96 5.11 -1.57 2.03
C ALA A 96 4.96 -2.40 0.74
N THR A 97 5.79 -2.16 -0.29
CA THR A 97 5.80 -2.98 -1.52
C THR A 97 6.15 -4.43 -1.21
N LYS A 98 7.13 -4.67 -0.33
CA LYS A 98 7.51 -6.01 0.08
C LYS A 98 6.39 -6.73 0.83
N ILE A 99 5.80 -6.08 1.83
CA ILE A 99 4.69 -6.62 2.63
C ILE A 99 3.44 -6.82 1.78
N ALA A 100 3.21 -5.97 0.77
CA ALA A 100 2.13 -6.12 -0.22
C ALA A 100 2.33 -7.30 -1.18
N GLY A 101 3.45 -8.04 -1.06
CA GLY A 101 3.78 -9.19 -1.89
C GLY A 101 4.04 -8.84 -3.35
N LEU A 102 4.50 -7.62 -3.61
CA LEU A 102 4.83 -7.16 -4.96
C LEU A 102 6.28 -7.52 -5.29
N PRO A 103 6.61 -7.75 -6.57
CA PRO A 103 7.96 -8.15 -6.96
C PRO A 103 8.91 -6.98 -6.78
N LYS A 104 10.20 -7.29 -6.63
CA LYS A 104 11.25 -6.28 -6.49
C LYS A 104 11.23 -5.33 -7.70
N PRO A 105 11.18 -4.00 -7.49
CA PRO A 105 11.21 -3.05 -8.60
C PRO A 105 12.56 -3.15 -9.32
N VAL A 106 12.54 -3.55 -10.59
CA VAL A 106 13.72 -3.71 -11.43
C VAL A 106 14.22 -2.32 -11.82
N LYS A 107 15.31 -1.88 -11.16
CA LYS A 107 15.96 -0.56 -11.27
C LYS A 107 15.16 0.58 -10.64
N CYS A 108 15.87 1.37 -9.81
CA CYS A 108 15.45 2.60 -9.14
C CYS A 108 15.13 3.72 -10.13
N ILE A 109 14.14 3.51 -10.98
CA ILE A 109 13.48 4.55 -11.72
C ILE A 109 12.09 4.62 -11.11
N LEU A 110 12.01 5.28 -9.96
CA LEU A 110 10.77 5.90 -9.49
C LEU A 110 10.40 7.04 -10.46
N ILE A 111 10.30 6.75 -11.77
CA ILE A 111 9.46 7.54 -12.65
C ILE A 111 8.07 7.28 -12.10
N ALA A 112 7.66 8.15 -11.19
CA ALA A 112 6.29 8.56 -11.14
C ALA A 112 5.95 8.94 -12.58
N ASP A 113 5.35 8.03 -13.32
CA ASP A 113 4.75 8.38 -14.59
C ASP A 113 3.74 9.46 -14.22
N ALA A 114 4.11 10.72 -14.47
CA ALA A 114 3.33 11.89 -14.08
C ALA A 114 1.93 11.89 -14.71
N LYS A 115 1.69 10.97 -15.65
CA LYS A 115 0.41 10.65 -16.27
C LYS A 115 -0.54 9.82 -15.39
N ILE A 116 -0.03 9.02 -14.44
CA ILE A 116 -0.85 8.15 -13.57
C ILE A 116 -1.47 8.94 -12.40
N ALA A 117 -0.69 9.86 -11.82
CA ALA A 117 -1.12 10.69 -10.70
C ALA A 117 -2.48 11.41 -10.91
N PRO A 118 -2.73 12.12 -12.03
CA PRO A 118 -4.00 12.84 -12.20
C PRO A 118 -5.24 11.94 -12.35
N ARG A 119 -5.12 10.75 -12.97
CA ARG A 119 -6.24 9.79 -13.07
C ARG A 119 -6.64 9.25 -11.70
N PHE A 120 -5.65 8.90 -10.88
CA PHE A 120 -5.87 8.32 -9.57
C PHE A 120 -6.38 9.35 -8.53
N PHE A 121 -5.80 10.55 -8.50
CA PHE A 121 -6.31 11.65 -7.64
C PHE A 121 -7.71 12.11 -8.07
N GLY A 122 -8.06 12.01 -9.35
CA GLY A 122 -9.42 12.23 -9.85
C GLY A 122 -10.41 11.23 -9.25
N LEU A 123 -10.07 9.93 -9.28
CA LEU A 123 -10.91 8.87 -8.71
C LEU A 123 -11.10 9.01 -7.19
N MET A 124 -10.04 9.35 -6.46
CA MET A 124 -10.14 9.60 -5.02
C MET A 124 -11.02 10.80 -4.64
N ARG A 125 -10.97 11.88 -5.43
CA ARG A 125 -11.87 13.04 -5.22
C ARG A 125 -13.33 12.64 -5.42
N LEU A 126 -13.61 11.81 -6.43
CA LEU A 126 -14.95 11.26 -6.70
C LEU A 126 -15.44 10.33 -5.58
N ALA A 127 -14.60 9.44 -5.06
CA ALA A 127 -14.95 8.56 -3.95
C ALA A 127 -15.34 9.34 -2.69
N ARG A 128 -14.66 10.45 -2.41
CA ARG A 128 -14.99 11.31 -1.26
C ARG A 128 -16.34 12.00 -1.41
N THR A 129 -16.72 12.42 -2.62
CA THR A 129 -18.05 13.00 -2.87
C THR A 129 -19.19 11.99 -2.77
N LEU A 130 -18.93 10.71 -3.07
CA LEU A 130 -19.96 9.66 -3.01
C LEU A 130 -20.20 9.15 -1.58
N SER A 131 -19.18 9.10 -0.73
CA SER A 131 -19.35 8.69 0.68
C SER A 131 -20.15 9.70 1.50
N THR A 132 -20.03 11.01 1.22
CA THR A 132 -20.83 12.04 1.90
C THR A 132 -22.30 12.11 1.48
N ARG A 133 -22.72 11.42 0.42
CA ARG A 133 -24.11 11.46 -0.07
C ARG A 133 -24.99 10.34 0.50
N ALA A 134 -24.42 9.36 1.20
CA ALA A 134 -25.16 8.19 1.72
C ALA A 134 -25.70 8.34 3.16
N LEU A 135 -25.46 9.46 3.86
CA LEU A 135 -25.89 9.66 5.25
C LEU A 135 -26.91 10.80 5.47
N ARG A 136 -27.64 11.25 4.44
CA ARG A 136 -28.87 12.03 4.66
C ARG A 136 -30.07 11.12 4.51
N GLY A 137 -30.44 10.47 5.62
CA GLY A 137 -31.74 9.82 5.77
C GLY A 137 -32.89 10.79 5.47
N PRO A 138 -34.06 10.28 5.05
CA PRO A 138 -35.19 11.13 4.70
C PRO A 138 -35.70 11.85 5.95
N ARG A 139 -35.69 13.19 5.92
CA ARG A 139 -36.48 14.00 6.85
C ARG A 139 -37.95 13.63 6.62
N ARG A 140 -38.55 12.94 7.58
CA ARG A 140 -40.01 12.81 7.69
C ARG A 140 -40.58 14.18 8.06
N PHE A 141 -41.55 14.62 7.26
CA PHE A 141 -42.51 15.67 7.60
C PHE A 141 -43.50 15.17 8.65
#